data_AF-A0A941VZ62-F1
#
_entry.id   AF-A0A941VZ62-F1
#
_cell.length_a   1.000
_cell.length_b   1.000
_cell.length_c   1.000
_cell.angle_alpha   90.00
_cell.angle_beta   90.00
_cell.angle_gamma   90.00
#
_symmetry.space_group_name_H-M   'P 1'
#
loop_
_entity.id
_entity.type
_entity.pdbx_description
1 polymer ?
#
loop_
_entity_poly.entity_id
_entity_poly.type
_entity_poly.pdbx_seq_one_letter_code
_entity_poly.pdbx_strand_id
1 'polypeptide(L)' 'RPVVPGDQLILEARVLKMRSKVAKMAGRALVEGQMVAEAELMASFGESV' A
#
# COMPACT_ATOMS: atom_id res chain seq x y z
N ARG A 1 -9.40 -13.29 -3.11
CA ARG A 1 -9.86 -14.02 -1.90
C ARG A 1 -10.18 -12.97 -0.84
N PRO A 2 -11.37 -12.99 -0.22
CA PRO A 2 -11.64 -12.10 0.91
C PRO A 2 -10.74 -12.46 2.09
N VAL A 3 -10.25 -11.45 2.80
CA VAL A 3 -9.46 -11.60 4.03
C VAL A 3 -10.41 -11.86 5.19
N VAL A 4 -10.05 -12.77 6.10
CA VAL A 4 -10.88 -13.16 7.25
C VAL A 4 -10.12 -13.01 8.57
N PRO A 5 -10.80 -13.00 9.74
CA PRO A 5 -10.11 -13.00 11.04
C PRO A 5 -9.13 -14.17 11.16
N GLY A 6 -7.91 -13.88 11.64
CA GLY A 6 -6.81 -14.85 11.73
C GLY A 6 -5.81 -14.75 10.58
N ASP A 7 -6.18 -14.18 9.44
CA ASP A 7 -5.23 -13.90 8.36
C ASP A 7 -4.23 -12.81 8.80
N GLN A 8 -2.94 -13.04 8.58
CA GLN A 8 -1.94 -11.99 8.66
C GLN A 8 -1.87 -11.26 7.31
N LEU A 9 -2.34 -10.02 7.29
CA LEU A 9 -2.27 -9.16 6.10
C LEU A 9 -0.92 -8.45 6.04
N ILE A 10 -0.10 -8.79 5.06
CA ILE A 10 1.17 -8.10 4.79
C ILE A 10 0.91 -7.02 3.74
N LEU A 11 1.15 -5.76 4.11
CA LEU A 11 0.99 -4.61 3.22
C LEU A 11 2.36 -4.16 2.70
N GLU A 12 2.53 -4.22 1.39
CA GLU A 12 3.72 -3.77 0.70
C GLU A 12 3.39 -2.52 -0.11
N ALA A 13 4.24 -1.49 -0.01
CA ALA A 13 4.13 -0.28 -0.81
C ALA A 13 5.47 0.04 -1.48
N ARG A 14 5.48 0.14 -2.81
CA ARG A 14 6.65 0.55 -3.59
C ARG A 14 6.41 1.92 -4.18
N VAL A 15 7.30 2.88 -3.87
CA VAL A 15 7.26 4.21 -4.48
C VAL A 15 7.53 4.08 -5.98
N LEU A 16 6.57 4.55 -6.79
CA LEU A 16 6.70 4.64 -8.23
C LEU A 16 7.22 6.02 -8.64
N LYS A 17 6.71 7.07 -7.98
CA LYS A 17 7.07 8.45 -8.27
C LYS A 17 6.92 9.31 -7.02
N MET A 18 7.93 10.11 -6.73
CA MET A 18 7.89 11.13 -5.68
C MET A 18 8.04 12.51 -6.33
N ARG A 19 7.22 13.49 -5.94
CA ARG A 19 7.29 14.89 -6.40
C ARG A 19 6.91 15.83 -5.27
N SER A 20 7.85 16.66 -4.82
CA SER A 20 7.62 17.61 -3.73
C SER A 20 6.91 16.91 -2.55
N LYS A 21 5.68 17.31 -2.24
CA LYS A 21 4.85 16.76 -1.17
C LYS A 21 3.91 15.62 -1.63
N VAL A 22 4.03 15.05 -2.82
CA VAL A 22 3.12 14.00 -3.34
C VAL A 22 3.89 12.73 -3.73
N ALA A 23 3.40 11.59 -3.26
CA ALA A 23 3.91 10.26 -3.58
C ALA A 23 2.87 9.43 -4.36
N LYS A 24 3.29 8.78 -5.43
CA LYS A 24 2.55 7.71 -6.12
C LYS A 24 3.23 6.38 -5.83
N MET A 25 2.46 5.37 -5.44
CA MET A 25 2.97 4.07 -5.00
C MET A 25 2.17 2.93 -5.62
N ALA A 26 2.83 1.80 -5.89
CA ALA A 26 2.16 0.53 -6.12
C ALA A 26 2.01 -0.17 -4.77
N GLY A 27 0.77 -0.43 -4.36
CA GLY A 27 0.42 -1.16 -3.15
C GLY A 27 0.04 -2.60 -3.47
N ARG A 28 0.48 -3.53 -2.64
CA ARG A 28 0.06 -4.94 -2.65
C ARG A 28 -0.29 -5.39 -1.25
N ALA A 29 -1.28 -6.26 -1.16
CA ALA A 29 -1.64 -6.93 0.07
C ALA A 29 -1.52 -8.45 -0.12
N LEU A 30 -0.80 -9.11 0.79
CA LEU A 30 -0.53 -10.54 0.76
C LEU A 30 -1.09 -11.22 2.02
N VAL A 31 -1.60 -12.44 1.87
CA VAL A 31 -1.90 -13.37 2.96
C VAL A 31 -1.24 -14.71 2.61
N GLU A 32 -0.41 -15.25 3.50
CA GLU A 32 0.35 -16.49 3.26
C GLU A 32 1.15 -16.45 1.93
N GLY A 33 1.68 -15.28 1.57
CA GLY A 33 2.42 -15.04 0.33
C GLY A 33 1.55 -14.92 -0.94
N GLN A 34 0.23 -15.10 -0.83
CA GLN A 34 -0.70 -14.95 -1.95
C GLN A 34 -1.28 -13.53 -2.02
N MET A 35 -1.35 -12.97 -3.22
CA MET A 35 -1.90 -11.64 -3.45
C MET A 35 -3.42 -11.64 -3.28
N VAL A 36 -3.90 -10.84 -2.33
CA VAL A 36 -5.34 -10.71 -2.02
C VAL A 36 -5.91 -9.38 -2.49
N ALA A 37 -5.09 -8.34 -2.62
CA ALA A 37 -5.44 -7.04 -3.20
C ALA A 37 -4.22 -6.33 -3.79
N GLU A 38 -4.47 -5.44 -4.75
CA GLU A 38 -3.49 -4.52 -5.32
C GLU A 38 -4.14 -3.17 -5.60
N ALA A 39 -3.36 -2.10 -5.54
CA ALA A 39 -3.83 -0.76 -5.83
C ALA A 39 -2.70 0.16 -6.27
N GLU A 40 -3.05 1.21 -7.02
CA GLU A 40 -2.18 2.37 -7.19
C GLU A 40 -2.60 3.45 -6.17
N LEU A 41 -1.67 3.80 -5.28
CA LEU A 41 -1.91 4.69 -4.16
C LEU A 41 -1.33 6.08 -4.45
N MET A 42 -2.01 7.13 -3.99
CA MET A 42 -1.50 8.49 -3.96
C MET A 42 -1.61 9.07 -2.54
N ALA A 43 -0.56 9.74 -2.09
CA ALA A 43 -0.51 10.41 -0.80
C ALA A 43 0.09 11.81 -0.94
N SER A 44 -0.37 12.76 -0.13
CA SER A 44 0.25 14.06 0.04
C SER A 44 0.75 14.24 1.48
N PHE A 45 1.96 14.77 1.63
CA PHE A 45 2.55 15.13 2.91
C PHE A 45 2.05 16.52 3.32
N GLY A 46 1.36 16.61 4.45
CA GLY A 46 0.97 17.87 5.08
C GLY A 46 2.16 18.64 5.65
N GLU A 47 1.90 19.78 6.29
CA GLU A 47 2.94 20.49 7.03
C GLU A 47 3.35 19.72 8.28
N SER A 48 4.66 19.71 8.56
CA SER A 48 5.17 19.27 9.85
C SER A 48 4.93 20.41 10.84
N VAL A 49 4.13 20.14 11.88
CA VAL A 49 3.91 21.03 13.01
C VAL A 49 5.22 21.23 13.77
#